data_AF-A0A932LED4-F1
#
_entry.id   AF-A0A932LED4-F1
#
_cell.length_a   1.000
_cell.length_b   1.000
_cell.length_c   1.000
_cell.angle_alpha   90.00
_cell.angle_beta   90.00
_cell.angle_gamma   90.00
#
_symmetry.space_group_name_H-M   'P 1'
#
loop_
_entity.id
_entity.type
_entity.pdbx_description
1 polymer ?
#
loop_
_entity_poly.entity_id
_entity_poly.type
_entity_poly.pdbx_seq_one_letter_code
_entity_poly.pdbx_strand_id
1 'polypeptide(L)'
;MFRTQRRTAMKVRNGRVQRKNRHAKTPHYFHAEMASLVIDRLRPGLGCRHVVRKEHVRRFLPLLPNWHELSRGLNAIVLAAGNSNCMGWHQPGVVAICAWDREIEWDDCDLSFSPRPDDHSLSAEIMSGRNLRRELRLAIPERNSP
;
A
#
# COMPACT_ATOMS: atom_id res chain seq x y z
N MET A 1 20.61 33.39 22.84
CA MET A 1 21.40 32.13 22.87
C MET A 1 20.69 31.13 23.76
N PHE A 2 20.15 30.03 23.22
CA PHE A 2 19.54 28.98 24.06
C PHE A 2 20.64 28.06 24.59
N ARG A 3 20.85 28.08 25.90
CA ARG A 3 21.84 27.26 26.60
C ARG A 3 21.24 25.88 26.84
N THR A 4 21.56 24.91 25.98
CA THR A 4 21.06 23.54 26.10
C THR A 4 21.61 22.92 27.38
N GLN A 5 20.76 22.70 28.39
CA GLN A 5 21.18 22.00 29.60
C GLN A 5 21.44 20.52 29.25
N ARG A 6 22.70 20.11 29.35
CA ARG A 6 23.09 18.70 29.18
C ARG A 6 22.47 17.88 30.30
N ARG A 7 21.53 17.00 29.97
CA ARG A 7 21.04 15.98 30.91
C ARG A 7 22.20 15.05 31.28
N THR A 8 22.62 15.08 32.54
CA THR A 8 23.68 14.23 33.11
C THR A 8 23.12 12.93 33.70
N ALA A 9 21.83 12.90 34.06
CA ALA A 9 21.19 11.70 34.60
C ALA A 9 21.10 10.58 33.57
N MET A 10 21.48 9.37 33.97
CA MET A 10 21.37 8.15 33.15
C MET A 10 19.90 7.76 32.99
N LYS A 11 19.51 7.34 31.79
CA LYS A 11 18.16 6.81 31.57
C LYS A 11 18.10 5.41 32.16
N VAL A 12 17.38 5.21 33.26
CA VAL A 12 17.16 3.91 33.90
C VAL A 12 15.75 3.43 33.59
N ARG A 13 15.58 2.15 33.21
CA ARG A 13 14.28 1.48 33.10
C ARG A 13 14.36 0.11 33.80
N ASN A 14 13.39 -0.19 34.65
CA ASN A 14 13.33 -1.44 35.44
C ASN A 14 14.63 -1.72 36.22
N GLY A 15 15.17 -0.69 36.90
CA GLY A 15 16.43 -0.80 37.66
C GLY A 15 17.70 -0.97 36.81
N ARG A 16 17.59 -1.02 35.47
CA ARG A 16 18.74 -1.17 34.57
C ARG A 16 19.01 0.11 33.79
N VAL A 17 20.28 0.52 33.80
CA VAL A 17 20.78 1.61 32.96
C VAL A 17 20.56 1.27 31.49
N GLN A 18 19.86 2.13 30.78
CA GLN A 18 19.66 2.02 29.34
C GLN A 18 20.86 2.61 28.61
N ARG A 19 21.37 1.86 27.63
CA ARG A 19 22.43 2.38 26.77
C ARG A 19 21.88 3.56 25.96
N LYS A 20 22.64 4.65 25.92
CA LYS A 20 22.26 5.90 25.23
C LYS A 20 21.95 5.65 23.74
N ASN A 21 22.77 4.79 23.10
CA ASN A 21 22.64 4.44 21.69
C ASN A 21 22.59 2.91 21.53
N ARG A 22 21.61 2.41 20.76
CA ARG A 22 21.63 1.04 20.25
C ARG A 22 22.62 1.00 19.08
N HIS A 23 23.64 0.15 19.16
CA HIS A 23 24.70 0.01 18.14
C HIS A 23 24.47 -1.25 17.27
N ALA A 24 23.58 -2.14 17.69
CA ALA A 24 23.13 -3.23 16.83
C ALA A 24 22.35 -2.61 15.66
N LYS A 25 22.76 -2.93 14.42
CA LYS A 25 22.05 -2.49 13.21
C LYS A 25 20.65 -3.09 13.23
N THR A 26 19.64 -2.23 13.06
CA THR A 26 18.27 -2.70 12.88
C THR A 26 18.17 -3.31 11.48
N PRO A 27 17.70 -4.56 11.33
CA PRO A 27 17.46 -5.15 10.02
C PRO A 27 16.53 -4.23 9.22
N HIS A 28 16.94 -3.91 7.99
CA HIS A 28 16.16 -3.08 7.07
C HIS A 28 15.90 -3.88 5.81
N TYR A 29 14.72 -3.76 5.23
CA TYR A 29 14.26 -4.52 4.07
C TYR A 29 15.12 -4.33 2.80
N PHE A 30 16.05 -3.37 2.81
CA PHE A 30 17.03 -3.16 1.73
C PHE A 30 18.31 -3.99 1.89
N HIS A 31 18.61 -4.47 3.09
CA HIS A 31 19.91 -5.08 3.42
C HIS A 31 19.79 -6.41 4.15
N ALA A 32 18.57 -6.83 4.50
CA ALA A 32 18.31 -8.07 5.21
C ALA A 32 16.99 -8.68 4.72
N GLU A 33 16.94 -10.01 4.68
CA GLU A 33 15.70 -10.75 4.51
C GLU A 33 14.75 -10.47 5.68
N MET A 34 13.46 -10.34 5.37
CA MET A 34 12.43 -10.08 6.35
C MET A 34 11.61 -11.35 6.57
N ALA A 35 11.33 -11.68 7.83
CA ALA A 35 10.47 -12.82 8.17
C ALA A 35 9.01 -12.64 7.71
N SER A 36 8.61 -11.40 7.41
CA SER A 36 7.27 -11.05 6.96
C SER A 36 7.31 -9.85 6.04
N LEU A 37 6.41 -9.80 5.07
CA LEU A 37 6.32 -8.68 4.12
C LEU A 37 6.07 -7.34 4.84
N VAL A 38 6.97 -6.39 4.63
CA VAL A 38 6.85 -5.02 5.17
C VAL A 38 6.15 -4.13 4.14
N ILE A 39 5.07 -3.45 4.56
CA ILE A 39 4.44 -2.41 3.74
C ILE A 39 4.82 -1.05 4.31
N ASP A 40 5.74 -0.37 3.65
CA ASP A 40 6.25 0.92 4.08
C ASP A 40 5.66 2.08 3.28
N ARG A 41 5.64 3.28 3.87
CA ARG A 41 5.16 4.49 3.20
C ARG A 41 6.09 5.64 3.49
N LEU A 42 6.81 6.07 2.46
CA LEU A 42 7.67 7.22 2.47
C LEU A 42 6.86 8.50 2.29
N ARG A 43 7.49 9.65 2.57
CA ARG A 43 6.87 10.94 2.28
C ARG A 43 6.74 11.09 0.75
N PRO A 44 5.56 11.48 0.22
CA PRO A 44 5.33 11.53 -1.22
C PRO A 44 6.18 12.57 -1.97
N GLY A 45 6.66 13.61 -1.30
CA GLY A 45 7.35 14.74 -1.95
C GLY A 45 6.43 15.94 -2.14
N LEU A 46 6.97 17.07 -2.59
CA LEU A 46 6.21 18.28 -2.91
C LEU A 46 5.39 18.05 -4.18
N GLY A 47 4.18 18.60 -4.27
CA GLY A 47 3.30 18.44 -5.44
C GLY A 47 2.72 17.03 -5.65
N CYS A 48 3.18 16.02 -4.91
CA CYS A 48 2.77 14.63 -5.10
C CYS A 48 1.85 14.12 -3.98
N ARG A 49 1.02 13.11 -4.29
CA ARG A 49 0.22 12.34 -3.33
C ARG A 49 0.33 10.84 -3.58
N HIS A 50 0.23 10.07 -2.51
CA HIS A 50 0.04 8.62 -2.62
C HIS A 50 -1.39 8.33 -3.08
N VAL A 51 -1.54 7.76 -4.27
CA VAL A 51 -2.85 7.31 -4.78
C VAL A 51 -3.32 6.07 -4.02
N VAL A 52 -2.38 5.20 -3.67
CA VAL A 52 -2.63 3.95 -2.96
C VAL A 52 -2.34 4.10 -1.46
N ARG A 53 -3.19 3.51 -0.62
CA ARG A 53 -2.96 3.43 0.84
C ARG A 53 -2.44 2.05 1.22
N LYS A 54 -1.79 1.93 2.39
CA LYS A 54 -1.26 0.63 2.87
C LYS A 54 -2.37 -0.42 2.98
N GLU A 55 -3.58 0.00 3.34
CA GLU A 55 -4.74 -0.88 3.47
C GLU A 55 -5.19 -1.44 2.11
N HIS A 56 -5.11 -0.65 1.05
CA HIS A 56 -5.44 -1.10 -0.30
C HIS A 56 -4.44 -2.15 -0.77
N VAL A 57 -3.14 -1.93 -0.55
CA VAL A 57 -2.11 -2.93 -0.85
C VAL A 57 -2.43 -4.23 -0.13
N ARG A 58 -2.64 -4.20 1.20
CA ARG A 58 -2.96 -5.40 1.98
C ARG A 58 -4.16 -6.18 1.47
N ARG A 59 -5.20 -5.48 1.00
CA ARG A 59 -6.40 -6.10 0.43
C ARG A 59 -6.19 -6.65 -0.97
N PHE A 60 -5.27 -6.05 -1.72
CA PHE A 60 -5.01 -6.42 -3.12
C PHE A 60 -4.10 -7.64 -3.24
N LEU A 61 -3.09 -7.80 -2.38
CA LEU A 61 -2.13 -8.91 -2.49
C LEU A 61 -2.78 -10.30 -2.51
N PRO A 62 -3.78 -10.62 -1.66
CA PRO A 62 -4.45 -11.93 -1.70
C PRO A 62 -5.26 -12.17 -2.97
N LEU A 63 -5.61 -11.12 -3.72
CA LEU A 63 -6.35 -11.21 -4.98
C LEU A 63 -5.44 -11.54 -6.17
N LEU A 64 -4.12 -11.42 -6.00
CA LEU A 64 -3.17 -11.75 -7.06
C LEU A 64 -3.12 -13.28 -7.25
N PRO A 65 -3.26 -13.77 -8.50
CA PRO A 65 -3.09 -15.20 -8.77
C PRO A 65 -1.66 -15.62 -8.40
N ASN A 66 -1.52 -16.81 -7.83
CA ASN A 66 -0.23 -17.38 -7.44
C ASN A 66 0.60 -16.49 -6.50
N TRP A 67 -0.05 -15.72 -5.62
CA TRP A 67 0.63 -14.84 -4.66
C TRP A 67 1.71 -15.55 -3.82
N HIS A 68 1.50 -16.81 -3.45
CA HIS A 68 2.48 -17.59 -2.69
C HIS A 68 3.81 -17.76 -3.44
N GLU A 69 3.78 -17.82 -4.77
CA GLU A 69 4.99 -17.86 -5.60
C GLU A 69 5.58 -16.47 -5.80
N LEU A 70 4.74 -15.49 -6.14
CA LEU A 70 5.18 -14.11 -6.39
C LEU A 70 5.80 -13.43 -5.16
N SER A 71 5.39 -13.84 -3.96
CA SER A 71 5.91 -13.30 -2.71
C SER A 71 7.23 -13.94 -2.26
N ARG A 72 7.72 -15.00 -2.92
CA ARG A 72 9.01 -15.61 -2.54
C ARG A 72 10.15 -14.61 -2.74
N GLY A 73 10.90 -14.36 -1.67
CA GLY A 73 11.99 -13.39 -1.65
C GLY A 73 11.54 -11.93 -1.59
N LEU A 74 10.23 -11.65 -1.53
CA LEU A 74 9.71 -10.29 -1.39
C LEU A 74 9.76 -9.85 0.09
N ASN A 75 10.64 -8.89 0.38
CA ASN A 75 10.83 -8.33 1.71
C ASN A 75 9.91 -7.14 1.98
N ALA A 76 9.70 -6.27 0.98
CA ALA A 76 8.88 -5.07 1.16
C ALA A 76 8.13 -4.59 -0.08
N ILE A 77 6.99 -3.97 0.18
CA ILE A 77 6.30 -3.08 -0.77
C ILE A 77 6.36 -1.66 -0.22
N VAL A 78 6.94 -0.74 -0.97
CA VAL A 78 7.20 0.63 -0.55
C VAL A 78 6.31 1.59 -1.33
N LEU A 79 5.50 2.37 -0.63
CA LEU A 79 4.86 3.55 -1.21
C LEU A 79 5.92 4.67 -1.22
N ALA A 80 6.58 4.87 -2.35
CA ALA A 80 7.75 5.71 -2.52
C ALA A 80 7.40 7.18 -2.82
N ALA A 81 8.40 8.06 -2.74
CA ALA A 81 8.25 9.43 -3.20
C ALA A 81 7.91 9.49 -4.70
N GLY A 82 7.33 10.60 -5.13
CA GLY A 82 7.04 10.84 -6.53
C GLY A 82 8.31 10.93 -7.35
N ASN A 83 8.24 10.39 -8.55
CA ASN A 83 9.33 10.41 -9.52
C ASN A 83 8.73 10.80 -10.87
N SER A 84 9.33 11.79 -11.55
CA SER A 84 8.88 12.25 -12.85
C SER A 84 9.08 11.21 -13.96
N ASN A 85 9.97 10.24 -13.74
CA ASN A 85 10.42 9.33 -14.79
C ASN A 85 9.78 7.94 -14.69
N CYS A 86 9.07 7.63 -13.61
CA CYS A 86 8.41 6.34 -13.44
C CYS A 86 7.27 6.36 -12.42
N MET A 87 6.29 5.47 -12.62
CA MET A 87 5.15 5.28 -11.69
C MET A 87 5.46 4.26 -10.58
N GLY A 88 6.61 3.61 -10.65
CA GLY A 88 7.09 2.61 -9.71
C GLY A 88 8.45 2.08 -10.14
N TRP A 89 9.10 1.34 -9.25
CA TRP A 89 10.38 0.68 -9.52
C TRP A 89 10.47 -0.60 -8.70
N HIS A 90 11.40 -1.48 -9.07
CA HIS A 90 11.65 -2.70 -8.33
C HIS A 90 13.15 -2.96 -8.22
N GLN A 91 13.51 -3.72 -7.21
CA GLN A 91 14.84 -4.31 -7.02
C GLN A 91 14.66 -5.64 -6.27
N PRO A 92 15.70 -6.48 -6.16
CA PRO A 92 15.58 -7.75 -5.44
C PRO A 92 14.97 -7.56 -4.04
N GLY A 93 13.84 -8.24 -3.83
CA GLY A 93 13.06 -8.22 -2.58
C GLY A 93 12.30 -6.93 -2.26
N VAL A 94 12.31 -5.90 -3.11
CA VAL A 94 11.54 -4.67 -2.87
C VAL A 94 10.83 -4.21 -4.14
N VAL A 95 9.53 -3.98 -4.03
CA VAL A 95 8.72 -3.34 -5.06
C VAL A 95 8.22 -2.00 -4.54
N ALA A 96 8.30 -0.97 -5.37
CA ALA A 96 7.90 0.38 -5.00
C ALA A 96 6.84 0.95 -5.94
N ILE A 97 5.85 1.60 -5.35
CA ILE A 97 4.80 2.35 -6.04
C ILE A 97 5.06 3.82 -5.75
N CYS A 98 5.35 4.62 -6.78
CA CYS A 98 5.64 6.04 -6.61
C CYS A 98 4.38 6.83 -6.28
N ALA A 99 4.54 7.90 -5.51
CA ALA A 99 3.51 8.92 -5.40
C ALA A 99 3.33 9.62 -6.74
N TRP A 100 2.12 10.03 -7.05
CA TRP A 100 1.79 10.66 -8.33
C TRP A 100 1.54 12.14 -8.12
N ASP A 101 1.53 12.90 -9.20
CA ASP A 101 1.13 14.31 -9.14
C ASP A 101 -0.25 14.45 -8.48
N ARG A 102 -0.39 15.47 -7.65
CA ARG A 102 -1.63 15.78 -6.94
C ARG A 102 -2.72 16.24 -7.89
N GLU A 103 -2.32 16.90 -8.97
CA GLU A 103 -3.19 17.46 -10.00
C GLU A 103 -3.33 16.51 -11.20
N ILE A 104 -3.05 15.21 -11.02
CA ILE A 104 -3.19 14.26 -12.11
C ILE A 104 -4.62 14.33 -12.67
N GLU A 105 -4.71 14.83 -13.91
CA GLU A 105 -5.92 14.78 -14.72
C GLU A 105 -6.01 13.35 -15.23
N TRP A 106 -7.06 12.66 -14.81
CA TRP A 106 -7.37 11.36 -15.38
C TRP A 106 -8.03 11.68 -16.71
N ASP A 107 -7.25 11.74 -17.78
CA ASP A 107 -7.81 11.60 -19.12
C ASP A 107 -8.70 10.36 -19.08
N ASP A 108 -9.98 10.54 -19.43
CA ASP A 108 -10.97 9.46 -19.43
C ASP A 108 -10.31 8.23 -20.02
N CYS A 109 -10.15 7.18 -19.20
CA CYS A 109 -9.39 6.00 -19.56
C CYS A 109 -9.84 5.57 -20.94
N ASP A 110 -8.95 5.69 -21.93
CA ASP A 110 -9.31 5.39 -23.30
C ASP A 110 -9.75 3.93 -23.34
N LEU A 111 -11.06 3.72 -23.44
CA LEU A 111 -11.69 2.40 -23.47
C LEU A 111 -11.31 1.65 -24.76
N SER A 112 -10.48 2.25 -25.61
CA SER A 112 -9.83 1.62 -26.76
C SER A 112 -8.90 0.47 -26.38
N PHE A 113 -8.42 0.39 -25.12
CA PHE A 113 -7.77 -0.82 -24.60
C PHE A 113 -8.81 -1.89 -24.20
N SER A 114 -9.75 -2.17 -25.11
CA SER A 114 -10.49 -3.42 -25.07
C SER A 114 -9.51 -4.53 -25.44
N PRO A 115 -9.33 -5.58 -24.62
CA PRO A 115 -8.63 -6.77 -25.10
C PRO A 115 -9.33 -7.22 -26.37
N ARG A 116 -8.57 -7.33 -27.47
CA ARG A 116 -9.10 -7.87 -28.73
C ARG A 116 -9.76 -9.22 -28.42
N PRO A 117 -10.97 -9.49 -28.92
CA PRO A 117 -11.74 -10.69 -28.58
C PRO A 117 -11.17 -12.00 -29.16
N ASP A 118 -9.87 -12.06 -29.46
CA ASP A 118 -9.27 -13.11 -30.29
C ASP A 118 -8.50 -14.16 -29.48
N ASP A 119 -8.54 -14.14 -28.15
CA ASP A 119 -8.07 -15.26 -27.32
C ASP A 119 -9.26 -15.88 -26.57
N HIS A 120 -9.79 -16.93 -27.19
CA HIS A 120 -10.94 -17.68 -26.73
C HIS A 120 -10.72 -18.32 -25.36
N SER A 121 -11.69 -18.05 -24.47
CA SER A 121 -12.30 -18.94 -23.48
C SER A 121 -12.08 -18.55 -22.02
N LEU A 122 -13.22 -18.29 -21.35
CA LEU A 122 -13.45 -18.12 -19.90
C LEU A 122 -13.42 -16.68 -19.36
N SER A 123 -14.40 -15.85 -19.70
CA SER A 123 -14.69 -14.62 -18.92
C SER A 123 -16.14 -14.11 -19.03
N ALA A 124 -17.11 -14.95 -19.37
CA ALA A 124 -18.51 -14.50 -19.46
C ALA A 124 -19.18 -14.21 -18.11
N GLU A 125 -18.57 -14.59 -16.97
CA GLU A 125 -19.19 -14.41 -15.64
C GLU A 125 -18.78 -13.15 -14.88
N ILE A 126 -17.75 -12.42 -15.30
CA ILE A 126 -17.25 -11.28 -14.51
C ILE A 126 -17.90 -9.94 -14.92
N MET A 127 -18.63 -9.88 -16.04
CA MET A 127 -19.22 -8.64 -16.56
C MET A 127 -20.68 -8.35 -16.15
N SER A 128 -21.31 -9.15 -15.30
CA SER A 128 -22.65 -8.84 -14.74
C SER A 128 -22.59 -8.21 -13.34
N GLY A 129 -21.60 -7.34 -13.09
CA GLY A 129 -21.37 -6.66 -11.81
C GLY A 129 -21.84 -5.21 -11.74
N ARG A 130 -22.73 -4.75 -12.63
CA ARG A 130 -23.25 -3.37 -12.64
C ARG A 130 -24.77 -3.33 -12.61
N ASN A 131 -25.39 -3.59 -11.43
CA ASN A 131 -26.69 -3.00 -11.06
C ASN A 131 -27.15 -3.37 -9.64
N LEU A 132 -26.54 -2.82 -8.59
CA LEU A 132 -27.06 -2.94 -7.21
C LEU A 132 -26.87 -1.65 -6.39
N ARG A 133 -27.22 -0.49 -6.97
CA ARG A 133 -27.34 0.79 -6.24
C ARG A 133 -28.64 1.56 -6.49
N ARG A 134 -29.68 0.93 -7.04
CA ARG A 134 -30.99 1.59 -7.23
C ARG A 134 -32.22 0.91 -6.61
N GLU A 135 -32.14 -0.27 -6.02
CA GLU A 135 -33.32 -0.93 -5.43
C GLU A 135 -33.12 -1.40 -3.98
N LEU A 136 -32.90 -0.47 -3.05
CA LEU A 136 -33.02 -0.73 -1.60
C LEU A 136 -33.72 0.44 -0.86
N ARG A 137 -34.63 1.13 -1.55
CA ARG A 137 -35.72 1.89 -0.92
C ARG A 137 -37.00 1.39 -1.58
N LEU A 138 -37.99 1.00 -0.76
CA LEU A 138 -39.28 0.38 -1.11
C LEU A 138 -39.33 -1.14 -0.96
N ALA A 139 -39.09 -1.64 0.25
CA ALA A 139 -39.70 -2.87 0.73
C ALA A 139 -39.69 -2.89 2.28
N ILE A 140 -40.45 -1.98 2.89
CA ILE A 140 -40.90 -2.17 4.27
C ILE A 140 -42.34 -2.65 4.16
N PRO A 141 -42.65 -3.94 4.37
CA PRO A 141 -44.03 -4.34 4.56
C PRO A 141 -44.48 -3.95 5.97
N GLU A 142 -45.52 -3.11 6.00
CA GLU A 142 -46.42 -2.89 7.13
C GLU A 142 -46.73 -4.24 7.82
N ARG A 143 -46.30 -4.40 9.08
CA ARG A 143 -46.87 -5.42 9.97
C ARG A 143 -47.90 -4.73 10.85
N ASN A 144 -49.16 -4.87 10.45
CA ASN A 144 -50.32 -4.74 11.32
C ASN A 144 -50.28 -5.78 12.44
N SER A 145 -50.83 -5.34 13.57
CA SER A 145 -50.97 -5.96 14.88
C SER A 145 -51.70 -7.32 14.88
N PRO A 146 -51.77 -7.97 16.05
CA PRO A 146 -53.01 -7.87 16.83
C PRO A 146 -52.89 -7.03 18.10
#